data_AF-A0A973SUD1-F1
#
_entry.id   AF-A0A973SUD1-F1
#
_cell.length_a   1.000
_cell.length_b   1.000
_cell.length_c   1.000
_cell.angle_alpha   90.00
_cell.angle_beta   90.00
_cell.angle_gamma   90.00
#
_symmetry.space_group_name_H-M   'P 1'
#
loop_
_entity.id
_entity.type
_entity.pdbx_description
1 polymer ?
#
loop_
_entity_poly.entity_id
_entity_poly.type
_entity_poly.pdbx_seq_one_letter_code
_entity_poly.pdbx_strand_id
1 'polypeptide(L)' 'AVRAAGVPGPGRDRFLAPDLEAAYAFVRSGGLARAAEAVTGALA' A
#
# COMPACT_ATOMS: atom_id res chain seq x y z
N ALA A 1 7.08 0.12 1.07
CA ALA A 1 6.03 -0.11 2.10
C ALA A 1 4.91 -1.02 1.58
N VAL A 2 4.05 -0.57 0.66
CA VAL A 2 2.88 -1.36 0.20
C VAL A 2 3.23 -2.72 -0.43
N ARG A 3 4.38 -2.84 -1.12
CA ARG A 3 4.86 -4.14 -1.63
C ARG A 3 5.19 -5.13 -0.53
N ALA A 4 5.75 -4.65 0.58
CA ALA A 4 6.00 -5.49 1.76
C ALA A 4 4.69 -5.86 2.48
N ALA A 5 3.61 -5.10 2.25
CA ALA A 5 2.27 -5.41 2.73
C ALA A 5 1.48 -6.36 1.81
N GLY A 6 2.15 -6.99 0.82
CA GLY A 6 1.55 -8.01 -0.02
C GLY A 6 0.88 -7.50 -1.30
N VAL A 7 1.04 -6.23 -1.66
CA VAL A 7 0.56 -5.71 -2.96
C VAL A 7 1.70 -5.78 -3.98
N PRO A 8 1.72 -6.78 -4.87
CA PRO A 8 2.76 -6.88 -5.88
C PRO A 8 2.66 -5.74 -6.90
N GLY A 9 3.75 -5.53 -7.65
CA GLY A 9 3.75 -4.57 -8.74
C GLY A 9 2.84 -4.95 -9.91
N PRO A 10 2.74 -4.06 -10.91
CA PRO A 10 2.11 -4.41 -12.17
C PRO A 10 2.81 -5.61 -12.82
N GLY A 11 2.06 -6.39 -13.59
CA GLY A 11 2.52 -7.60 -14.27
C GLY A 11 1.45 -8.09 -15.23
N ARG A 12 1.52 -9.36 -15.65
CA ARG A 12 0.45 -9.99 -16.44
C ARG A 12 -0.89 -9.91 -15.72
N ASP A 13 -1.97 -9.99 -16.49
CA ASP A 13 -3.33 -10.06 -15.97
C ASP A 13 -3.49 -11.18 -14.94
N ARG A 14 -4.21 -10.87 -13.88
CA ARG A 14 -4.48 -11.76 -12.75
C ARG A 14 -5.79 -11.39 -12.08
N PHE A 15 -6.31 -12.31 -11.27
CA PHE A 15 -7.43 -12.01 -10.37
C PHE A 15 -7.00 -10.93 -9.37
N LEU A 16 -7.53 -9.71 -9.55
CA LEU A 16 -7.03 -8.51 -8.87
C LEU A 16 -7.61 -8.30 -7.46
N ALA A 17 -8.75 -8.92 -7.14
CA ALA A 17 -9.46 -8.68 -5.89
C ALA A 17 -8.57 -8.84 -4.63
N PRO A 18 -7.68 -9.85 -4.51
CA PRO A 18 -6.80 -9.98 -3.35
C PRO A 18 -5.84 -8.79 -3.18
N ASP A 19 -5.33 -8.24 -4.27
CA ASP A 19 -4.42 -7.09 -4.24
C ASP A 19 -5.16 -5.82 -3.82
N LEU A 20 -6.43 -5.67 -4.25
CA LEU A 20 -7.27 -4.54 -3.86
C LEU A 20 -7.58 -4.58 -2.35
N GLU A 21 -7.91 -5.74 -1.80
CA GLU A 21 -8.15 -5.90 -0.36
C GLU A 21 -6.88 -5.60 0.46
N ALA A 22 -5.72 -6.08 0.01
CA ALA A 22 -4.44 -5.78 0.68
C ALA A 22 -4.10 -4.28 0.62
N ALA A 23 -4.34 -3.63 -0.52
CA ALA A 23 -4.15 -2.18 -0.66
C ALA A 23 -5.11 -1.39 0.23
N TYR A 24 -6.40 -1.78 0.26
CA TYR A 24 -7.41 -1.20 1.13
C TYR A 24 -7.00 -1.29 2.59
N ALA A 25 -6.64 -2.48 3.07
CA ALA A 25 -6.20 -2.69 4.44
C ALA A 25 -4.95 -1.86 4.79
N PHE A 26 -3.98 -1.78 3.87
CA PHE A 26 -2.77 -0.98 4.04
C PHE A 26 -3.10 0.51 4.21
N VAL A 27 -3.95 1.08 3.35
CA VAL A 27 -4.38 2.48 3.45
C VAL A 27 -5.18 2.70 4.73
N ARG A 28 -6.16 1.82 5.01
CA ARG A 28 -7.03 1.94 6.18
C ARG A 28 -6.26 1.90 7.50
N SER A 29 -5.15 1.15 7.57
CA SER A 29 -4.26 1.09 8.73
C SER A 29 -3.37 2.34 8.93
N GLY A 30 -3.48 3.35 8.07
CA GLY A 30 -2.60 4.52 8.05
C GLY A 30 -1.17 4.20 7.57
N GLY A 31 -0.93 3.01 7.01
CA GLY A 31 0.39 2.59 6.55
C GLY A 31 0.93 3.49 5.42
N LEU A 32 0.04 4.00 4.57
CA LEU A 32 0.42 4.91 3.49
C LEU A 32 0.95 6.26 4.02
N ALA A 33 0.21 6.90 4.93
CA ALA A 33 0.61 8.18 5.53
C ALA A 33 1.95 8.06 6.26
N ARG A 34 2.09 7.06 7.15
CA ARG A 34 3.35 6.80 7.87
C ARG A 34 4.53 6.54 6.93
N ALA A 35 4.30 5.82 5.83
CA ALA A 35 5.35 5.56 4.85
C ALA A 35 5.80 6.84 4.13
N ALA A 36 4.89 7.77 3.86
CA ALA A 36 5.23 9.07 3.30
C ALA A 36 5.97 9.94 4.33
N GLU A 37 5.46 10.02 5.56
CA GLU A 37 6.04 10.79 6.65
C GLU A 37 7.48 10.37 7.01
N ALA A 38 7.82 9.09 6.82
CA ALA A 38 9.18 8.60 7.00
C ALA A 38 10.21 9.24 6.04
N VAL A 39 9.74 9.81 4.92
CA VAL A 39 10.57 10.51 3.93
C VAL A 39 10.39 12.02 4.03
N THR A 40 9.17 12.49 4.24
CA THR A 40 8.82 13.92 4.18
C THR A 40 8.85 14.63 5.52
N GLY A 41 8.90 13.90 6.63
CA GLY A 41 8.45 14.42 7.93
C GLY A 41 6.93 14.46 8.03
N ALA A 42 6.40 14.95 9.15
CA ALA A 42 4.97 15.02 9.42
C ALA A 42 4.21 15.72 8.29
N LEU A 43 3.13 15.10 7.81
CA LEU A 43 2.24 15.70 6.81
C LEU A 43 1.30 16.69 7.52
N ALA A 44 1.08 17.86 6.90
CA ALA A 44 0.24 18.94 7.43
C ALA A 44 -1.25 18.72 7.15
#